data_AF-A0A3D3PBW6-F1
#
_entry.id   AF-A0A3D3PBW6-F1
#
_cell.length_a   1.000
_cell.length_b   1.000
_cell.length_c   1.000
_cell.angle_alpha   90.00
_cell.angle_beta   90.00
_cell.angle_gamma   90.00
#
_symmetry.space_group_name_H-M   'P 1'
#
loop_
_entity.id
_entity.type
_entity.pdbx_description
1 polymer ?
#
loop_
_entity_poly.entity_id
_entity_poly.type
_entity_poly.pdbx_seq_one_letter_code
_entity_poly.pdbx_strand_id
1 'polypeptide(L)' 'VTRSALSNVLNGKAAISPIMAIRLEKVFGGSASFWIRMQSAYDLREAEKAFRETSLQLERYDF' A
#
# COMPACT_ATOMS: atom_id res chain seq x y z
N VAL A 1 7.88 -12.26 11.32
CA VAL A 1 8.23 -10.82 11.17
C VAL A 1 9.26 -10.52 12.22
N THR A 2 10.37 -9.90 11.85
CA THR A 2 11.24 -9.27 12.83
C THR A 2 10.56 -8.00 13.37
N ARG A 3 10.88 -7.59 14.60
CA ARG A 3 10.48 -6.27 15.12
C ARG A 3 10.85 -5.14 14.15
N SER A 4 11.97 -5.28 13.43
CA SER A 4 12.42 -4.30 12.44
C SER A 4 11.44 -4.13 11.29
N ALA A 5 10.82 -5.19 10.78
CA ALA A 5 9.86 -5.10 9.69
C ALA A 5 8.56 -4.41 10.11
N LEU A 6 8.07 -4.66 11.33
CA LEU A 6 6.94 -3.90 11.88
C LEU A 6 7.31 -2.43 12.12
N SER A 7 8.50 -2.18 12.68
CA SER A 7 9.01 -0.82 12.88
C SER A 7 9.12 -0.05 11.56
N ASN A 8 9.60 -0.69 10.49
CA ASN A 8 9.68 -0.07 9.17
C ASN A 8 8.30 0.28 8.63
N VAL A 9 7.29 -0.58 8.79
CA VAL A 9 5.91 -0.27 8.40
C VAL A 9 5.36 0.92 9.21
N LEU A 10 5.54 0.92 10.53
CA LEU A 10 5.09 2.02 11.40
C LEU A 10 5.75 3.35 11.06
N ASN A 11 7.00 3.32 10.60
CA ASN A 11 7.75 4.51 10.18
C ASN A 11 7.56 4.84 8.69
N GLY A 12 6.64 4.19 7.98
CA GLY A 12 6.39 4.43 6.55
C GLY A 12 7.55 4.04 5.62
N LYS A 13 8.52 3.26 6.12
CA LYS A 13 9.70 2.79 5.39
C LYS A 13 9.47 1.46 4.67
N ALA A 14 8.30 0.85 4.84
CA ALA A 14 7.91 -0.39 4.16
C ALA A 14 6.40 -0.42 3.94
N ALA A 15 5.97 -0.93 2.78
CA ALA A 15 4.58 -1.15 2.47
C ALA A 15 3.96 -2.29 3.32
N ILE A 16 2.66 -2.21 3.56
CA ILE A 16 1.88 -3.26 4.20
C ILE A 16 1.54 -4.35 3.17
N SER A 17 2.26 -5.46 3.22
CA SER A 17 1.92 -6.66 2.45
C SER A 17 0.71 -7.40 3.03
N PRO A 18 0.02 -8.28 2.26
CA PRO A 18 -1.11 -9.07 2.77
C PRO A 18 -0.80 -9.85 4.05
N ILE A 19 0.39 -10.47 4.13
CA ILE A 19 0.80 -11.19 5.35
C ILE A 19 1.04 -10.24 6.53
N MET A 20 1.51 -9.01 6.28
CA MET A 20 1.65 -7.99 7.32
C MET A 20 0.27 -7.49 7.79
N ALA A 21 -0.68 -7.31 6.88
CA ALA A 21 -2.05 -6.92 7.22
C ALA A 21 -2.72 -7.95 8.16
N ILE A 22 -2.54 -9.25 7.91
CA ILE A 22 -3.02 -10.31 8.82
C ILE A 22 -2.37 -10.18 10.21
N ARG A 23 -1.07 -9.84 10.26
CA ARG A 23 -0.35 -9.67 11.54
C ARG A 23 -0.84 -8.42 12.29
N LEU A 24 -1.08 -7.32 11.57
CA LEU A 24 -1.63 -6.10 12.14
C LEU A 24 -3.04 -6.33 12.69
N GLU A 25 -3.87 -7.10 11.99
CA GLU A 25 -5.17 -7.54 12.50
C GLU A 25 -5.03 -8.29 13.83
N LYS A 26 -4.11 -9.26 13.92
CA LYS A 26 -3.93 -10.05 15.15
C LYS A 26 -3.36 -9.27 16.32
N VAL A 27 -2.58 -8.21 16.07
CA VAL A 27 -1.88 -7.44 17.12
C VAL A 27 -2.63 -6.18 17.52
N PHE A 28 -3.19 -5.45 16.57
CA PHE A 28 -3.82 -4.13 16.77
C PHE A 28 -5.32 -4.12 16.48
N GLY A 29 -5.87 -5.20 15.93
CA GLY A 29 -7.26 -5.25 15.48
C GLY A 29 -7.49 -4.61 14.11
N GLY A 30 -8.74 -4.28 13.84
CA GLY A 30 -9.22 -4.02 12.47
C GLY A 30 -9.29 -5.32 11.67
N SER A 31 -9.43 -5.21 10.34
CA SER A 31 -9.37 -6.37 9.44
C SER A 31 -8.16 -6.26 8.51
N ALA A 32 -7.55 -7.39 8.11
CA ALA A 32 -6.49 -7.39 7.12
C ALA A 32 -6.91 -6.67 5.82
N SER A 33 -8.18 -6.81 5.42
CA SER A 33 -8.74 -6.12 4.26
C SER A 33 -8.72 -4.59 4.42
N PHE A 34 -8.92 -4.08 5.63
CA PHE A 34 -8.85 -2.65 5.92
C PHE A 34 -7.42 -2.12 5.74
N TRP A 35 -6.44 -2.82 6.31
CA TRP A 35 -5.02 -2.48 6.16
C TRP A 35 -4.57 -2.49 4.70
N ILE A 36 -5.03 -3.46 3.91
CA ILE A 36 -4.72 -3.54 2.48
C ILE A 36 -5.36 -2.39 1.70
N ARG A 37 -6.62 -2.05 1.98
CA ARG A 37 -7.27 -0.89 1.33
C ARG A 37 -6.52 0.41 1.58
N MET A 38 -6.00 0.61 2.79
CA MET A 38 -5.18 1.80 3.09
C MET A 38 -3.88 1.81 2.30
N GLN A 39 -3.17 0.68 2.23
CA GLN A 39 -1.94 0.57 1.44
C GLN A 39 -2.22 0.82 -0.04
N SER A 40 -3.27 0.21 -0.61
CA SER A 40 -3.64 0.41 -2.01
C SER A 40 -4.01 1.85 -2.33
N ALA A 41 -4.70 2.55 -1.43
CA ALA A 41 -5.02 3.97 -1.60
C ALA A 41 -3.75 4.84 -1.61
N TYR A 42 -2.79 4.54 -0.74
CA TYR A 42 -1.49 5.22 -0.72
C TYR A 42 -0.70 4.96 -2.02
N ASP A 43 -0.60 3.69 -2.42
CA ASP A 43 0.13 3.28 -3.62
C ASP A 43 -0.46 3.92 -4.88
N LEU A 44 -1.79 3.99 -4.98
CA LEU A 44 -2.47 4.65 -6.08
C LEU A 44 -2.13 6.15 -6.12
N ARG A 45 -2.18 6.85 -4.98
CA ARG A 45 -1.84 8.28 -4.91
C ARG A 45 -0.40 8.56 -5.36
N GLU A 46 0.55 7.72 -4.94
CA GLU A 46 1.95 7.84 -5.35
C GLU A 46 2.12 7.52 -6.84
N ALA A 47 1.45 6.48 -7.34
CA ALA A 47 1.46 6.11 -8.75
C ALA A 47 0.88 7.21 -9.64
N GLU A 48 -0.23 7.83 -9.23
CA GLU A 48 -0.82 8.98 -9.93
C GLU A 48 0.13 10.18 -9.97
N LYS A 49 0.86 10.44 -8.87
CA LYS A 49 1.86 11.51 -8.84
C LYS A 49 2.99 11.24 -9.82
N ALA A 50 3.57 10.04 -9.77
CA ALA A 50 4.62 9.63 -10.70
C ALA A 50 4.16 9.63 -12.16
N PHE A 51 2.92 9.20 -12.41
CA PHE A 51 2.32 9.18 -13.74
C PHE A 51 2.17 10.60 -14.32
N ARG A 52 1.72 11.57 -13.51
CA ARG A 52 1.66 12.99 -13.91
C ARG A 52 3.03 13.55 -14.27
N GLU A 53 4.09 13.13 -13.58
CA GLU A 53 5.46 13.56 -13.86
C GLU A 53 6.04 12.91 -15.15
N THR A 54 5.58 11.71 -15.51
CA THR A 54 6.14 10.93 -16.63
C THR A 54 5.48 11.21 -17.99
N SER A 55 4.38 11.98 -18.04
CA SER A 55 3.71 12.43 -19.28
C SER A 55 3.56 11.33 -20.36
N LEU A 56 3.08 10.14 -19.98
CA LEU A 56 2.82 9.07 -20.94
C LEU A 56 1.45 9.30 -21.59
N GLN A 57 1.42 9.46 -22.91
CA GLN A 57 0.18 9.48 -23.68
C GLN A 57 -0.37 8.06 -23.76
N LEU A 58 -1.40 7.77 -22.95
CA LEU A 58 -2.15 6.51 -23.01
C LEU A 58 -3.48 6.79 -23.70
N GLU A 59 -3.75 6.07 -24.78
CA GLU A 59 -5.05 6.08 -25.42
C GLU A 59 -6.00 5.14 -24.67
N ARG A 60 -7.23 5.60 -24.45
CA ARG A 60 -8.27 4.76 -23.87
C ARG A 60 -8.60 3.66 -24.86
N TYR A 61 -8.55 2.41 -24.41
CA TYR A 61 -9.00 1.29 -25.22
C TYR A 61 -10.52 1.27 -25.29
N ASP A 62 -11.07 1.29 -26.50
CA ASP A 62 -12.50 1.20 -26.80
C ASP A 62 -12.83 -0.19 -27.39
N PHE A 63 -13.94 -0.78 -26.94
CA PHE A 63 -14.47 -2.08 -27.40
C PHE A 63 -15.61 -1.90 -28.40
#